data_AF-A0A6P1UX12-F1
#
_entry.id   AF-A0A6P1UX12-F1
#
_cell.length_a   1.000
_cell.length_b   1.000
_cell.length_c   1.000
_cell.angle_alpha   90.00
_cell.angle_beta   90.00
_cell.angle_gamma   90.00
#
_symmetry.space_group_name_H-M   'P 1'
#
loop_
_entity.id
_entity.type
_entity.pdbx_description
1 polymer ?
#
loop_
_entity_poly.entity_id
_entity_poly.type
_entity_poly.pdbx_seq_one_letter_code
_entity_poly.pdbx_strand_id
1 'polypeptide(L)'
;MEHFDIYRKLGNAFELLAYSELHKDYSVEYLYREIYLPASLKQMYVYYDEDELPVGFITWASINSIVEGNIEKNYTGLSIKEWNCGERLFINDLVCPWGGGRFIVNDIKDRLFPLVKYGLGLRRKKDSPPRLARFFTNKTNASIIPILFPEIGNFLQYYSDLEFDKILSEIEYIKSSYELSYLLDKNDDYNKTALNKVNEDARAILNAIYDGFEYISPLTHYQKLFINNLPLFIKGNQNLKSPIEQYLINVISSLPTPVIKNKDPIQHTLFLGLTELLCLFNDFLLEFFPFIEPVFISSVEYIDFDTTTTPDKIEKPFCLIRGPRGKVYIYCTLPDDNSGIINLLHEITHALFYLTNTQKNNYGFINWQRSVLINETVAFVFEYLFLSYLKKHKLSVYNPCKIVICAHDKYYFESQESSEHHSTYSSARKLAWHISQHYEHLKDDLDNFLYLLFEKGLSLQLEEIKSYLYLLQLQASHQRK
;
A
#
# COMPACT_ATOMS: atom_id res chain seq x y z
N MET A 1 -16.77 7.69 -13.57
CA MET A 1 -15.40 7.80 -14.13
C MET A 1 -15.54 8.29 -15.56
N GLU A 2 -14.89 9.40 -15.91
CA GLU A 2 -14.74 9.81 -17.31
C GLU A 2 -13.99 8.71 -18.06
N HIS A 3 -14.56 8.21 -19.16
CA HIS A 3 -13.86 7.26 -20.02
C HIS A 3 -12.63 7.97 -20.59
N PHE A 4 -11.42 7.44 -20.35
CA PHE A 4 -10.19 8.03 -20.87
C PHE A 4 -10.14 7.88 -22.39
N ASP A 5 -10.62 8.90 -23.11
CA ASP A 5 -10.51 8.99 -24.56
C ASP A 5 -9.22 9.72 -24.93
N ILE A 6 -8.20 8.93 -25.23
CA ILE A 6 -6.88 9.44 -25.63
C ILE A 6 -6.99 10.31 -26.89
N TYR A 7 -7.83 9.96 -27.86
CA TYR A 7 -7.92 10.69 -29.12
C TYR A 7 -8.59 12.05 -28.93
N ARG A 8 -9.64 12.13 -28.10
CA ARG A 8 -10.22 13.42 -27.70
C ARG A 8 -9.18 14.30 -27.00
N LYS A 9 -8.42 13.76 -26.05
CA LYS A 9 -7.36 14.53 -25.36
C LYS A 9 -6.28 15.05 -26.32
N LEU A 10 -5.86 14.22 -27.29
CA LEU A 10 -4.88 14.62 -28.30
C LEU A 10 -5.42 15.69 -29.24
N GLY A 11 -6.67 15.57 -29.69
CA GLY A 11 -7.33 16.59 -30.52
C GLY A 11 -7.41 17.94 -29.81
N ASN A 12 -7.86 17.93 -28.55
CA ASN A 12 -7.94 19.13 -27.72
C ASN A 12 -6.57 19.77 -27.47
N ALA A 13 -5.55 18.97 -27.17
CA ALA A 13 -4.18 19.47 -27.00
C ALA A 13 -3.65 20.07 -28.31
N PHE A 14 -3.91 19.43 -29.46
CA PHE A 14 -3.48 19.92 -30.77
C PHE A 14 -4.10 21.28 -31.11
N GLU A 15 -5.41 21.45 -30.87
CA GLU A 15 -6.08 22.74 -31.05
C GLU A 15 -5.41 23.84 -30.20
N LEU A 16 -5.21 23.56 -28.91
CA LEU A 16 -4.57 24.49 -27.98
C LEU A 16 -3.12 24.82 -28.39
N LEU A 17 -2.36 23.85 -28.89
CA LEU A 17 -1.01 24.07 -29.40
C LEU A 17 -1.02 24.95 -30.66
N ALA A 18 -1.97 24.75 -31.58
CA ALA A 18 -2.12 25.53 -32.81
C ALA A 18 -2.44 27.01 -32.53
N TYR A 19 -3.19 27.29 -31.47
CA TYR A 19 -3.46 28.67 -31.01
C TYR A 19 -2.32 29.27 -30.16
N SER A 20 -1.35 28.47 -29.72
CA SER A 20 -0.22 28.99 -28.94
C SER A 20 0.85 29.61 -29.82
N GLU A 21 1.14 30.90 -29.62
CA GLU A 21 2.19 31.63 -30.36
C GLU A 21 3.58 30.98 -30.31
N LEU A 22 3.87 30.19 -29.27
CA LEU A 22 5.12 29.46 -29.13
C LEU A 22 5.06 28.08 -29.80
N HIS A 23 3.99 27.32 -29.55
CA HIS A 23 3.95 25.89 -29.88
C HIS A 23 3.47 25.61 -31.31
N LYS A 24 2.80 26.55 -31.97
CA LYS A 24 2.39 26.41 -33.38
C LYS A 24 3.56 26.16 -34.34
N ASP A 25 4.76 26.57 -33.93
CA ASP A 25 6.00 26.42 -34.69
C ASP A 25 6.78 25.12 -34.34
N TYR A 26 6.27 24.28 -33.42
CA TYR A 26 6.96 23.06 -32.98
C TYR A 26 6.82 21.90 -33.97
N SER A 27 7.80 21.00 -33.95
CA SER A 27 7.86 19.86 -34.88
C SER A 27 6.84 18.77 -34.55
N VAL A 28 6.57 17.90 -35.52
CA VAL A 28 5.75 16.69 -35.29
C VAL A 28 6.40 15.77 -34.24
N GLU A 29 7.72 15.77 -34.13
CA GLU A 29 8.43 15.00 -33.09
C GLU A 29 8.04 15.47 -31.68
N TYR A 30 7.85 16.78 -31.48
CA TYR A 30 7.36 17.32 -30.21
C TYR A 30 5.97 16.76 -29.87
N LEU A 31 5.06 16.67 -30.84
CA LEU A 31 3.73 16.08 -30.62
C LEU A 31 3.82 14.63 -30.14
N TYR A 32 4.73 13.84 -30.72
CA TYR A 32 4.90 12.46 -30.26
C TYR A 32 5.51 12.39 -28.85
N ARG A 33 6.60 13.11 -28.61
CA ARG A 33 7.41 12.97 -27.40
C ARG A 33 6.82 13.68 -26.18
N GLU A 34 6.22 14.85 -26.38
CA GLU A 34 5.82 15.75 -25.30
C GLU A 34 4.31 15.79 -25.07
N ILE A 35 3.50 15.25 -26.01
CA ILE A 35 2.04 15.30 -25.97
C ILE A 35 1.43 13.88 -26.00
N TYR A 36 1.78 13.07 -27.00
CA TYR A 36 1.28 11.70 -27.11
C TYR A 36 1.76 10.81 -25.96
N LEU A 37 3.06 10.84 -25.67
CA LEU A 37 3.63 10.01 -24.61
C LEU A 37 2.96 10.26 -23.24
N PRO A 38 2.90 11.49 -22.69
CA PRO A 38 2.18 11.73 -21.44
C PRO A 38 0.70 11.36 -21.51
N ALA A 39 0.02 11.62 -22.63
CA ALA A 39 -1.37 11.20 -22.79
C ALA A 39 -1.50 9.67 -22.69
N SER A 40 -0.62 8.89 -23.32
CA SER A 40 -0.64 7.43 -23.24
C SER A 40 -0.38 6.90 -21.82
N LEU A 41 0.36 7.67 -21.01
CA LEU A 41 0.62 7.38 -19.59
C LEU A 41 -0.46 7.95 -18.66
N LYS A 42 -1.55 8.52 -19.21
CA LYS A 42 -2.60 9.25 -18.47
C LYS A 42 -2.08 10.47 -17.68
N GLN A 43 -0.90 10.97 -18.05
CA GLN A 43 -0.24 12.15 -17.46
C GLN A 43 -0.58 13.44 -18.23
N MET A 44 -1.86 13.59 -18.60
CA MET A 44 -2.39 14.77 -19.28
C MET A 44 -3.78 15.12 -18.74
N TYR A 45 -3.98 16.41 -18.47
CA TYR A 45 -5.27 16.97 -18.06
C TYR A 45 -5.63 18.15 -18.96
N VAL A 46 -6.87 18.14 -19.47
CA VAL A 46 -7.44 19.20 -20.31
C VAL A 46 -8.49 19.93 -19.50
N TYR A 47 -8.44 21.26 -19.52
CA TYR A 47 -9.40 22.16 -18.90
C TYR A 47 -10.41 22.59 -19.95
N TYR A 48 -11.67 22.65 -19.54
CA TYR A 48 -12.78 23.07 -20.39
C TYR A 48 -13.47 24.30 -19.77
N ASP A 49 -14.09 25.12 -20.62
CA ASP A 49 -15.02 26.15 -20.18
C ASP A 49 -16.44 25.60 -19.98
N GLU A 50 -17.39 26.50 -19.71
CA GLU A 50 -18.80 26.17 -19.49
C GLU A 50 -19.49 25.57 -20.72
N ASP A 51 -18.92 25.78 -21.92
CA ASP A 51 -19.43 25.26 -23.19
C ASP A 51 -18.71 23.96 -23.63
N GLU A 52 -17.95 23.33 -22.71
CA GLU A 52 -17.19 22.11 -22.96
C GLU A 52 -16.08 22.25 -24.02
N LEU A 53 -15.62 23.48 -24.28
CA LEU A 53 -14.52 23.77 -25.21
C LEU A 53 -13.18 23.72 -24.47
N PRO A 54 -12.12 23.13 -25.05
CA PRO A 54 -10.83 23.04 -24.39
C PRO A 54 -10.19 24.42 -24.30
N VAL A 55 -9.85 24.88 -23.09
CA VAL A 55 -9.25 26.22 -22.85
C VAL A 55 -7.79 26.18 -22.38
N GLY A 56 -7.33 25.01 -21.95
CA GLY A 56 -5.94 24.78 -21.58
C GLY A 56 -5.66 23.32 -21.31
N PHE A 57 -4.40 22.95 -21.28
CA PHE A 57 -3.99 21.62 -20.84
C PHE A 57 -2.66 21.68 -20.09
N ILE A 58 -2.42 20.61 -19.33
CA ILE A 58 -1.12 20.33 -18.75
C ILE A 58 -0.67 18.92 -19.12
N THR A 59 0.64 18.76 -19.24
CA THR A 59 1.32 17.46 -19.23
C THR A 59 2.31 17.42 -18.08
N TRP A 60 2.46 16.27 -17.47
CA TRP A 60 3.43 16.09 -16.40
C TRP A 60 4.19 14.78 -16.55
N ALA A 61 5.33 14.73 -15.88
CA ALA A 61 6.10 13.54 -15.62
C ALA A 61 6.20 13.32 -14.12
N SER A 62 6.33 12.05 -13.74
CA SER A 62 6.63 11.60 -12.39
C SER A 62 8.07 11.11 -12.40
N ILE A 63 8.98 11.90 -11.84
CA ILE A 63 10.43 11.72 -11.98
C ILE A 63 11.07 11.32 -10.64
N ASN A 64 12.22 10.66 -10.69
CA ASN A 64 13.03 10.43 -9.49
C ASN A 64 14.05 11.56 -9.25
N SER A 65 14.71 11.53 -8.10
CA SER A 65 15.72 12.49 -7.67
C SER A 65 16.92 12.62 -8.61
N ILE A 66 17.31 11.54 -9.29
CA ILE A 66 18.42 11.56 -10.26
C ILE A 66 18.03 12.40 -11.47
N VAL A 67 16.86 12.11 -12.04
CA VAL A 67 16.32 12.84 -13.19
C VAL A 67 16.07 14.30 -12.81
N GLU A 68 15.50 14.56 -11.64
CA GLU A 68 15.32 15.91 -11.11
C GLU A 68 16.64 16.69 -11.07
N GLY A 69 17.70 16.10 -10.49
CA GLY A 69 19.02 16.71 -10.43
C GLY A 69 19.64 16.96 -11.81
N ASN A 70 19.33 16.14 -12.81
CA ASN A 70 19.76 16.37 -14.19
C ASN A 70 19.02 17.55 -14.82
N ILE A 71 17.70 17.65 -14.62
CA ILE A 71 16.87 18.76 -15.09
C ILE A 71 17.38 20.09 -14.50
N GLU A 72 17.71 20.12 -13.21
CA GLU A 72 18.20 21.33 -12.52
C GLU A 72 19.55 21.82 -13.05
N LYS A 73 20.42 20.89 -13.49
CA LYS A 73 21.75 21.23 -14.02
C LYS A 73 21.70 21.62 -15.49
N ASN A 74 21.05 20.82 -16.32
CA ASN A 74 20.97 21.04 -17.76
C ASN A 74 19.80 20.24 -18.37
N TYR A 75 18.65 20.88 -18.52
CA TYR A 75 17.49 20.24 -19.13
C TYR A 75 17.60 20.14 -20.66
N THR A 76 17.57 18.91 -21.18
CA THR A 76 17.60 18.61 -22.62
C THR A 76 16.34 17.92 -23.14
N GLY A 77 15.27 17.85 -22.33
CA GLY A 77 14.12 17.00 -22.58
C GLY A 77 14.18 15.69 -21.80
N LEU A 78 13.03 15.05 -21.59
CA LEU A 78 12.94 13.73 -20.97
C LEU A 78 13.01 12.63 -22.03
N SER A 79 13.75 11.57 -21.74
CA SER A 79 13.63 10.29 -22.46
C SER A 79 12.33 9.58 -22.09
N ILE A 80 11.90 8.61 -22.91
CA ILE A 80 10.63 7.89 -22.73
C ILE A 80 10.52 7.27 -21.33
N LYS A 81 11.62 6.71 -20.80
CA LYS A 81 11.64 6.06 -19.49
C LYS A 81 11.57 7.04 -18.34
N GLU A 82 11.95 8.30 -18.54
CA GLU A 82 12.00 9.31 -17.48
C GLU A 82 10.63 9.91 -17.18
N TRP A 83 9.63 9.77 -18.05
CA TRP A 83 8.27 10.31 -17.85
C TRP A 83 7.54 9.71 -16.63
N ASN A 84 7.87 8.48 -16.25
CA ASN A 84 7.24 7.77 -15.14
C ASN A 84 8.26 6.91 -14.38
N CYS A 85 9.29 7.56 -13.82
CA CYS A 85 10.42 6.91 -13.16
C CYS A 85 10.57 7.22 -11.66
N GLY A 86 9.63 7.95 -11.06
CA GLY A 86 9.58 8.27 -9.64
C GLY A 86 8.31 9.05 -9.29
N GLU A 87 8.30 9.73 -8.15
CA GLU A 87 7.10 10.40 -7.62
C GLU A 87 7.13 11.93 -7.68
N ARG A 88 8.27 12.52 -8.06
CA ARG A 88 8.44 13.97 -8.04
C ARG A 88 7.77 14.57 -9.27
N LEU A 89 7.00 15.63 -9.05
CA LEU A 89 6.23 16.26 -10.12
C LEU A 89 7.10 17.15 -11.01
N PHE A 90 7.08 16.88 -12.30
CA PHE A 90 7.62 17.77 -13.33
C PHE A 90 6.54 18.14 -14.34
N ILE A 91 6.11 19.41 -14.34
CA ILE A 91 5.18 19.94 -15.33
C ILE A 91 5.95 20.26 -16.60
N ASN A 92 5.76 19.44 -17.62
CA ASN A 92 6.45 19.60 -18.90
C ASN A 92 5.82 20.72 -19.72
N ASP A 93 4.49 20.71 -19.83
CA ASP A 93 3.73 21.75 -20.53
C ASP A 93 2.55 22.23 -19.69
N LEU A 94 2.34 23.54 -19.77
CA LEU A 94 1.12 24.22 -19.37
C LEU A 94 0.78 25.17 -20.51
N VAL A 95 -0.24 24.82 -21.29
CA VAL A 95 -0.65 25.57 -22.46
C VAL A 95 -2.06 26.08 -22.24
N CYS A 96 -2.22 27.39 -22.26
CA CYS A 96 -3.51 28.06 -22.09
C CYS A 96 -3.50 29.33 -22.97
N PRO A 97 -3.72 29.18 -24.30
CA PRO A 97 -3.46 30.23 -25.29
C PRO A 97 -4.22 31.53 -25.02
N TRP A 98 -5.41 31.42 -24.42
CA TRP A 98 -6.29 32.53 -24.13
C TRP A 98 -6.16 33.08 -22.69
N GLY A 99 -5.16 32.63 -21.93
CA GLY A 99 -4.94 33.02 -20.53
C GLY A 99 -5.43 31.96 -19.54
N GLY A 100 -5.56 32.32 -18.26
CA GLY A 100 -5.99 31.38 -17.21
C GLY A 100 -4.86 30.57 -16.55
N GLY A 101 -3.59 30.78 -16.92
CA GLY A 101 -2.46 30.04 -16.34
C GLY A 101 -2.36 30.13 -14.81
N ARG A 102 -2.78 31.24 -14.17
CA ARG A 102 -2.85 31.33 -12.70
C ARG A 102 -3.89 30.40 -12.09
N PHE A 103 -5.05 30.25 -12.75
CA PHE A 103 -6.09 29.32 -12.32
C PHE A 103 -5.58 27.89 -12.41
N ILE A 104 -4.99 27.51 -13.55
CA ILE A 104 -4.39 26.18 -13.76
C ILE A 104 -3.30 25.91 -12.72
N VAL A 105 -2.41 26.89 -12.46
CA VAL A 105 -1.37 26.73 -11.44
C VAL A 105 -1.96 26.57 -10.04
N ASN A 106 -3.06 27.23 -9.70
CA ASN A 106 -3.73 26.98 -8.41
C ASN A 106 -4.37 25.59 -8.38
N ASP A 107 -5.05 25.19 -9.45
CA ASP A 107 -5.70 23.88 -9.56
C ASP A 107 -4.71 22.70 -9.51
N ILE A 108 -3.51 22.86 -10.10
CA ILE A 108 -2.38 21.93 -9.95
C ILE A 108 -2.07 21.69 -8.47
N LYS A 109 -2.08 22.76 -7.66
CA LYS A 109 -1.70 22.71 -6.24
C LYS A 109 -2.82 22.17 -5.37
N ASP A 110 -4.04 22.65 -5.62
CA ASP A 110 -5.16 22.45 -4.72
C ASP A 110 -5.93 21.16 -5.01
N ARG A 111 -6.00 20.74 -6.29
CA ARG A 111 -6.82 19.61 -6.74
C ARG A 111 -6.04 18.48 -7.37
N LEU A 112 -5.13 18.76 -8.31
CA LEU A 112 -4.47 17.70 -9.07
C LEU A 112 -3.34 17.02 -8.29
N PHE A 113 -2.53 17.80 -7.55
CA PHE A 113 -1.38 17.28 -6.81
C PHE A 113 -1.29 17.80 -5.36
N PRO A 114 -2.35 17.63 -4.55
CA PRO A 114 -2.43 18.19 -3.20
C PRO A 114 -1.46 17.56 -2.19
N LEU A 115 -0.84 16.43 -2.53
CA LEU A 115 0.12 15.71 -1.67
C LEU A 115 1.57 15.92 -2.09
N VAL A 116 1.79 16.55 -3.24
CA VAL A 116 3.14 16.87 -3.70
C VAL A 116 3.64 18.05 -2.87
N LYS A 117 4.92 18.06 -2.48
CA LYS A 117 5.55 19.20 -1.77
C LYS A 117 5.78 20.39 -2.71
N TYR A 118 6.41 20.10 -3.85
CA TYR A 118 6.66 21.05 -4.92
C TYR A 118 6.72 20.31 -6.24
N GLY A 119 6.43 21.04 -7.32
CA GLY A 119 6.75 20.61 -8.67
C GLY A 119 7.84 21.49 -9.28
N LEU A 120 8.58 20.90 -10.20
CA LEU A 120 9.36 21.64 -11.17
C LEU A 120 8.51 21.90 -12.41
N GLY A 121 8.72 23.02 -13.09
CA GLY A 121 8.03 23.35 -14.32
C GLY A 121 8.96 24.08 -15.28
N LEU A 122 8.90 23.73 -16.56
CA LEU A 122 9.73 24.39 -17.56
C LEU A 122 9.00 25.59 -18.16
N ARG A 123 9.52 26.80 -17.93
CA ARG A 123 9.01 28.02 -18.56
C ARG A 123 9.75 28.30 -19.85
N ARG A 124 9.08 28.07 -20.97
CA ARG A 124 9.57 28.42 -22.31
C ARG A 124 9.08 29.81 -22.72
N LYS A 125 9.93 30.56 -23.42
CA LYS A 125 9.59 31.84 -24.07
C LYS A 125 10.22 31.84 -25.46
N LYS A 126 9.55 32.48 -26.42
CA LYS A 126 10.10 32.66 -27.77
C LYS A 126 11.45 33.38 -27.66
N ASP A 127 12.45 32.89 -28.38
CA ASP A 127 13.80 33.44 -28.47
C ASP A 127 14.55 33.56 -27.12
N SER A 128 14.21 32.75 -26.12
CA SER A 128 14.89 32.73 -24.82
C SER A 128 15.17 31.30 -24.36
N PRO A 129 16.29 31.05 -23.64
CA PRO A 129 16.53 29.75 -23.06
C PRO A 129 15.41 29.41 -22.06
N PRO A 130 15.00 28.13 -21.99
CA PRO A 130 13.99 27.71 -21.03
C PRO A 130 14.48 27.97 -19.61
N ARG A 131 13.57 28.37 -18.73
CA ARG A 131 13.86 28.59 -17.32
C ARG A 131 13.11 27.58 -16.48
N LEU A 132 13.82 26.88 -15.61
CA LEU A 132 13.21 26.03 -14.62
C LEU A 132 12.55 26.89 -13.54
N ALA A 133 11.30 26.60 -13.23
CA ALA A 133 10.56 27.19 -12.14
C ALA A 133 10.22 26.11 -11.12
N ARG A 134 10.36 26.45 -9.84
CA ARG A 134 9.88 25.62 -8.73
C ARG A 134 8.59 26.24 -8.21
N PHE A 135 7.53 25.46 -8.11
CA PHE A 135 6.29 25.90 -7.49
C PHE A 135 5.93 24.94 -6.35
N PHE A 136 5.62 25.51 -5.20
CA PHE A 136 5.16 24.72 -4.06
C PHE A 136 3.68 24.43 -4.25
N THR A 137 3.37 23.14 -4.17
CA THR A 137 2.00 22.60 -4.26
C THR A 137 1.31 22.60 -2.91
N ASN A 138 2.05 22.82 -1.82
CA ASN A 138 1.50 22.68 -0.49
C ASN A 138 1.83 23.83 0.47
N LYS A 139 0.84 24.17 1.32
CA LYS A 139 1.05 24.91 2.57
C LYS A 139 1.49 23.89 3.62
N THR A 140 2.45 24.22 4.47
CA THR A 140 3.03 23.35 5.52
C THR A 140 2.07 22.94 6.65
N ASN A 141 0.75 23.04 6.45
CA ASN A 141 -0.28 22.77 7.44
C ASN A 141 -1.31 21.79 6.86
N ALA A 142 -0.91 20.55 6.58
CA ALA A 142 -1.86 19.47 6.36
C ALA A 142 -2.62 19.21 7.67
N SER A 143 -3.66 20.01 7.93
CA SER A 143 -4.60 19.77 9.01
C SER A 143 -5.83 19.13 8.41
N ILE A 144 -6.22 17.98 8.95
CA ILE A 144 -7.45 17.31 8.53
C ILE A 144 -8.68 17.91 9.18
N ILE A 145 -8.50 18.70 10.24
CA ILE A 145 -9.59 19.32 10.99
C ILE A 145 -10.50 20.18 10.08
N PRO A 146 -9.98 21.13 9.26
CA PRO A 146 -10.82 21.89 8.34
C PRO A 146 -11.47 21.05 7.25
N ILE A 147 -10.82 19.96 6.82
CA ILE A 147 -11.33 19.04 5.81
C ILE A 147 -12.57 18.32 6.36
N LEU A 148 -12.51 17.90 7.64
CA LEU A 148 -13.54 17.12 8.33
C LEU A 148 -14.63 17.98 8.99
N PHE A 149 -14.59 19.31 8.86
CA PHE A 149 -15.60 20.18 9.48
C PHE A 149 -17.04 19.83 9.11
N PRO A 150 -17.38 19.53 7.83
CA PRO A 150 -18.72 19.10 7.47
C PRO A 150 -19.15 17.82 8.19
N GLU A 151 -18.30 16.80 8.20
CA GLU A 151 -18.56 15.49 8.81
C GLU A 151 -18.66 15.59 10.33
N ILE A 152 -17.75 16.35 10.97
CA ILE A 152 -17.80 16.63 12.41
C ILE A 152 -19.08 17.40 12.76
N GLY A 153 -19.46 18.40 11.96
CA GLY A 153 -20.70 19.16 12.15
C GLY A 153 -21.94 18.26 12.08
N ASN A 154 -22.00 17.39 11.07
CA ASN A 154 -23.08 16.41 10.94
C ASN A 154 -23.09 15.43 12.11
N PHE A 155 -21.94 14.90 12.51
CA PHE A 155 -21.82 14.00 13.65
C PHE A 155 -22.33 14.66 14.94
N LEU A 156 -21.95 15.91 15.22
CA LEU A 156 -22.43 16.66 16.37
C LEU A 156 -23.93 16.97 16.33
N GLN A 157 -24.56 16.96 15.16
CA GLN A 157 -26.00 17.18 15.01
C GLN A 157 -26.81 15.89 15.19
N TYR A 158 -26.34 14.77 14.64
CA TYR A 158 -27.13 13.53 14.53
C TYR A 158 -26.67 12.41 15.47
N TYR A 159 -25.43 12.43 15.95
CA TYR A 159 -24.83 11.40 16.81
C TYR A 159 -25.15 9.96 16.36
N SER A 160 -24.67 9.57 15.17
CA SER A 160 -24.90 8.23 14.62
C SER A 160 -23.60 7.51 14.26
N ASP A 161 -23.63 6.17 14.33
CA ASP A 161 -22.53 5.30 13.92
C ASP A 161 -22.13 5.55 12.46
N LEU A 162 -23.10 5.87 11.59
CA LEU A 162 -22.84 6.19 10.18
C LEU A 162 -21.99 7.45 10.01
N GLU A 163 -22.25 8.52 10.76
CA GLU A 163 -21.46 9.75 10.68
C GLU A 163 -20.08 9.57 11.34
N PHE A 164 -19.99 8.78 12.41
CA PHE A 164 -18.70 8.40 13.00
C PHE A 164 -17.84 7.60 12.01
N ASP A 165 -18.44 6.62 11.34
CA ASP A 165 -17.80 5.80 10.32
C ASP A 165 -17.28 6.68 9.16
N LYS A 166 -18.06 7.67 8.71
CA LYS A 166 -17.60 8.64 7.70
C LYS A 166 -16.36 9.42 8.16
N ILE A 167 -16.37 9.94 9.38
CA ILE A 167 -15.20 10.66 9.93
C ILE A 167 -13.97 9.76 9.94
N LEU A 168 -14.11 8.52 10.42
CA LEU A 168 -13.00 7.58 10.49
C LEU A 168 -12.52 7.17 9.08
N SER A 169 -13.41 7.12 8.08
CA SER A 169 -13.07 6.91 6.66
C SER A 169 -12.09 7.93 6.16
N GLU A 170 -12.48 9.19 6.32
CA GLU A 170 -11.75 10.31 5.78
C GLU A 170 -10.40 10.46 6.49
N ILE A 171 -10.37 10.23 7.82
CA ILE A 171 -9.11 10.17 8.58
C ILE A 171 -8.15 9.13 7.99
N GLU A 172 -8.60 7.88 7.82
CA GLU A 172 -7.74 6.79 7.34
C GLU A 172 -7.34 6.99 5.86
N TYR A 173 -8.25 7.52 5.03
CA TYR A 173 -7.95 7.84 3.65
C TYR A 173 -6.87 8.91 3.53
N ILE A 174 -6.98 10.00 4.30
CA ILE A 174 -5.98 11.08 4.27
C ILE A 174 -4.64 10.57 4.81
N LYS A 175 -4.66 9.87 5.95
CA LYS A 175 -3.45 9.31 6.57
C LYS A 175 -2.72 8.36 5.62
N SER A 176 -3.43 7.36 5.06
CA SER A 176 -2.84 6.40 4.13
C SER A 176 -2.29 7.06 2.87
N SER A 177 -2.86 8.18 2.44
CA SER A 177 -2.34 8.92 1.29
C SER A 177 -0.99 9.59 1.58
N TYR A 178 -0.82 10.21 2.76
CA TYR A 178 0.47 10.76 3.18
C TYR A 178 1.51 9.67 3.47
N GLU A 179 1.07 8.54 4.04
CA GLU A 179 1.91 7.37 4.28
C GLU A 179 2.44 6.79 2.96
N LEU A 180 1.55 6.59 1.97
CA LEU A 180 1.96 6.13 0.64
C LEU A 180 3.00 7.05 0.02
N SER A 181 2.76 8.37 0.04
CA SER A 181 3.72 9.34 -0.52
C SER A 181 5.08 9.27 0.16
N TYR A 182 5.13 9.03 1.47
CA TYR A 182 6.39 8.84 2.19
C TYR A 182 7.10 7.53 1.82
N LEU A 183 6.36 6.42 1.67
CA LEU A 183 6.94 5.14 1.27
C LEU A 183 7.53 5.20 -0.16
N LEU A 184 6.89 5.98 -1.04
CA LEU A 184 7.33 6.10 -2.43
C LEU A 184 8.47 7.13 -2.66
N ASP A 185 8.65 8.11 -1.76
CA ASP A 185 9.84 8.96 -1.71
C ASP A 185 10.30 9.16 -0.25
N LYS A 186 11.24 8.33 0.20
CA LYS A 186 11.77 8.37 1.58
C LYS A 186 12.50 9.66 1.91
N ASN A 187 12.88 10.44 0.89
CA ASN A 187 13.55 11.73 1.03
C ASN A 187 12.55 12.89 1.14
N ASP A 188 11.24 12.62 1.11
CA ASP A 188 10.21 13.64 1.27
C ASP A 188 9.90 13.92 2.75
N ASP A 189 10.80 14.66 3.40
CA ASP A 189 10.63 15.14 4.79
C ASP A 189 9.33 15.93 5.00
N TYR A 190 8.77 16.50 3.93
CA TYR A 190 7.52 17.25 4.01
C TYR A 190 6.35 16.30 4.29
N ASN A 191 6.21 15.24 3.51
CA ASN A 191 5.14 14.26 3.72
C ASN A 191 5.28 13.53 5.05
N LYS A 192 6.51 13.30 5.53
CA LYS A 192 6.75 12.81 6.89
C LYS A 192 6.21 13.77 7.97
N THR A 193 6.47 15.07 7.82
CA THR A 193 5.97 16.10 8.76
C THR A 193 4.44 16.23 8.69
N ALA A 194 3.88 16.23 7.48
CA ALA A 194 2.44 16.27 7.25
C ALA A 194 1.74 15.04 7.86
N LEU A 195 2.29 13.83 7.64
CA LEU A 195 1.78 12.60 8.23
C LEU A 195 1.75 12.65 9.76
N ASN A 196 2.81 13.17 10.39
CA ASN A 196 2.83 13.36 11.84
C ASN A 196 1.70 14.30 12.31
N LYS A 197 1.49 15.41 11.61
CA LYS A 197 0.42 16.36 11.92
C LYS A 197 -0.97 15.75 11.73
N VAL A 198 -1.19 15.03 10.63
CA VAL A 198 -2.43 14.27 10.37
C VAL A 198 -2.70 13.27 11.49
N ASN A 199 -1.67 12.55 11.95
CA ASN A 199 -1.80 11.60 13.05
C ASN A 199 -2.11 12.29 14.39
N GLU A 200 -1.55 13.47 14.67
CA GLU A 200 -1.89 14.27 15.84
C GLU A 200 -3.34 14.75 15.80
N ASP A 201 -3.77 15.32 14.67
CA ASP A 201 -5.14 15.81 14.48
C ASP A 201 -6.16 14.67 14.56
N ALA A 202 -5.87 13.52 13.95
CA ALA A 202 -6.70 12.33 14.02
C ALA A 202 -6.90 11.86 15.47
N ARG A 203 -5.81 11.80 16.26
CA ARG A 203 -5.90 11.46 17.69
C ARG A 203 -6.74 12.48 18.45
N ALA A 204 -6.57 13.77 18.19
CA ALA A 204 -7.33 14.82 18.85
C ALA A 204 -8.83 14.73 18.55
N ILE A 205 -9.21 14.52 17.28
CA ILE A 205 -10.61 14.34 16.85
C ILE A 205 -11.22 13.10 17.51
N LEU A 206 -10.52 11.96 17.45
CA LEU A 206 -11.02 10.72 18.01
C LEU A 206 -11.20 10.83 19.53
N ASN A 207 -10.23 11.39 20.25
CA ASN A 207 -10.36 11.63 21.69
C ASN A 207 -11.55 12.54 22.01
N ALA A 208 -11.74 13.64 21.28
CA ALA A 208 -12.88 14.54 21.49
C ALA A 208 -14.24 13.85 21.26
N ILE A 209 -14.32 12.96 20.26
CA ILE A 209 -15.53 12.17 20.00
C ILE A 209 -15.74 11.16 21.15
N TYR A 210 -14.71 10.43 21.56
CA TYR A 210 -14.79 9.47 22.66
C TYR A 210 -15.18 10.12 24.00
N ASP A 211 -14.58 11.27 24.33
CA ASP A 211 -14.91 12.05 25.53
C ASP A 211 -16.37 12.56 25.50
N GLY A 212 -16.87 12.94 24.32
CA GLY A 212 -18.27 13.32 24.12
C GLY A 212 -19.26 12.15 24.30
N PHE A 213 -18.87 10.94 23.89
CA PHE A 213 -19.67 9.72 24.09
C PHE A 213 -19.74 9.30 25.57
N GLU A 214 -18.67 9.51 26.35
CA GLU A 214 -18.68 9.24 27.80
C GLU A 214 -19.67 10.13 28.58
N TYR A 215 -20.05 11.29 28.05
CA TYR A 215 -20.90 12.27 28.75
C TYR A 215 -22.41 12.14 28.46
N ILE A 216 -22.83 11.52 27.34
CA ILE A 216 -24.24 11.54 26.88
C ILE A 216 -24.93 10.16 26.90
N SER A 217 -24.20 9.04 26.97
CA SER A 217 -24.80 7.70 26.92
C SER A 217 -24.46 6.88 28.18
N PRO A 218 -25.43 6.18 28.82
CA PRO A 218 -25.09 5.14 29.78
C PRO A 218 -24.43 4.02 28.99
N LEU A 219 -23.11 4.09 28.84
CA LEU A 219 -22.21 3.18 28.12
C LEU A 219 -22.92 1.96 27.53
N THR A 220 -22.97 1.87 26.20
CA THR A 220 -23.47 0.68 25.51
C THR A 220 -22.75 -0.57 26.03
N HIS A 221 -23.39 -1.74 25.93
CA HIS A 221 -22.81 -3.00 26.44
C HIS A 221 -21.35 -3.21 26.00
N TYR A 222 -21.02 -2.85 24.76
CA TYR A 222 -19.69 -2.94 24.19
C TYR A 222 -18.70 -1.88 24.69
N GLN A 223 -19.16 -0.65 24.95
CA GLN A 223 -18.32 0.39 25.57
C GLN A 223 -18.08 0.11 27.06
N LYS A 224 -19.07 -0.44 27.79
CA LYS A 224 -18.86 -1.01 29.13
C LYS A 224 -17.88 -2.17 29.11
N LEU A 225 -17.96 -3.06 28.12
CA LEU A 225 -16.99 -4.13 27.94
C LEU A 225 -15.59 -3.57 27.66
N PHE A 226 -15.46 -2.60 26.77
CA PHE A 226 -14.19 -1.99 26.42
C PHE A 226 -13.57 -1.26 27.61
N ILE A 227 -14.33 -0.44 28.34
CA ILE A 227 -13.88 0.29 29.53
C ILE A 227 -13.59 -0.65 30.71
N ASN A 228 -14.40 -1.68 30.95
CA ASN A 228 -14.13 -2.68 32.00
C ASN A 228 -12.89 -3.51 31.69
N ASN A 229 -12.54 -3.67 30.41
CA ASN A 229 -11.32 -4.32 29.95
C ASN A 229 -10.18 -3.34 29.64
N LEU A 230 -10.41 -2.02 29.74
CA LEU A 230 -9.38 -1.00 29.52
C LEU A 230 -8.27 -1.07 30.58
N PRO A 231 -8.54 -1.39 31.87
CA PRO A 231 -7.49 -1.75 32.82
C PRO A 231 -6.72 -3.01 32.45
N LEU A 232 -7.30 -3.97 31.73
CA LEU A 232 -6.58 -5.13 31.17
C LEU A 232 -5.74 -4.72 29.96
N PHE A 233 -6.16 -3.72 29.20
CA PHE A 233 -5.41 -3.14 28.07
C PHE A 233 -4.23 -2.25 28.54
N ILE A 234 -4.45 -1.42 29.56
CA ILE A 234 -3.44 -0.53 30.15
C ILE A 234 -2.48 -1.31 31.06
N LYS A 235 -2.95 -2.35 31.80
CA LYS A 235 -2.06 -3.31 32.47
C LYS A 235 -1.44 -4.34 31.52
N GLY A 236 -2.02 -4.54 30.34
CA GLY A 236 -1.49 -5.41 29.28
C GLY A 236 -0.27 -4.82 28.58
N ASN A 237 -0.12 -3.50 28.60
CA ASN A 237 1.03 -2.76 28.05
C ASN A 237 1.93 -2.12 29.10
N GLN A 238 1.83 -2.56 30.36
CA GLN A 238 2.80 -2.24 31.40
C GLN A 238 3.19 -3.54 32.11
N ASN A 239 4.24 -4.19 31.59
CA ASN A 239 4.93 -5.37 32.15
C ASN A 239 4.38 -6.78 31.81
N LEU A 240 4.08 -7.06 30.54
CA LEU A 240 3.98 -8.45 30.03
C LEU A 240 5.19 -8.87 29.17
N LYS A 241 6.39 -8.41 29.52
CA LYS A 241 7.59 -9.23 29.34
C LYS A 241 7.65 -10.22 30.50
N SER A 242 7.54 -11.53 30.25
CA SER A 242 8.39 -12.57 30.88
C SER A 242 7.82 -13.99 31.06
N PRO A 243 6.51 -14.33 31.00
CA PRO A 243 6.12 -15.75 31.14
C PRO A 243 5.89 -16.50 29.83
N ILE A 244 5.09 -15.94 28.91
CA ILE A 244 4.66 -16.62 27.67
C ILE A 244 5.76 -16.58 26.59
N GLU A 245 6.41 -15.43 26.41
CA GLU A 245 7.61 -15.32 25.56
C GLU A 245 8.73 -16.25 26.03
N GLN A 246 8.97 -16.36 27.34
CA GLN A 246 10.01 -17.22 27.90
C GLN A 246 9.69 -18.71 27.75
N TYR A 247 8.41 -19.08 27.86
CA TYR A 247 7.94 -20.45 27.61
C TYR A 247 8.10 -20.85 26.13
N LEU A 248 7.71 -19.96 25.20
CA LEU A 248 7.89 -20.18 23.77
C LEU A 248 9.38 -20.21 23.39
N ILE A 249 10.20 -19.28 23.89
CA ILE A 249 11.65 -19.25 23.66
C ILE A 249 12.32 -20.54 24.18
N ASN A 250 11.96 -21.04 25.36
CA ASN A 250 12.54 -22.26 25.94
C ASN A 250 12.15 -23.52 25.17
N VAL A 251 10.92 -23.63 24.69
CA VAL A 251 10.47 -24.73 23.83
C VAL A 251 11.22 -24.68 22.49
N ILE A 252 11.37 -23.49 21.92
CA ILE A 252 12.03 -23.29 20.61
C ILE A 252 13.54 -23.54 20.67
N SER A 253 14.20 -23.16 21.77
CA SER A 253 15.65 -23.35 21.97
C SER A 253 16.04 -24.81 22.16
N SER A 254 15.07 -25.70 22.40
CA SER A 254 15.27 -27.13 22.66
C SER A 254 15.10 -28.02 21.42
N LEU A 255 14.81 -27.44 20.26
CA LEU A 255 14.52 -28.19 19.04
C LEU A 255 15.80 -28.42 18.20
N PRO A 256 16.06 -29.65 17.71
CA PRO A 256 17.22 -29.91 16.88
C PRO A 256 17.07 -29.27 15.49
N THR A 257 18.12 -28.59 15.04
CA THR A 257 18.24 -28.04 13.68
C THR A 257 18.50 -29.16 12.68
N PRO A 258 17.74 -29.24 11.57
CA PRO A 258 18.04 -30.20 10.51
C PRO A 258 19.30 -29.76 9.76
N VAL A 259 20.33 -30.59 9.80
CA VAL A 259 21.52 -30.44 8.96
C VAL A 259 21.16 -30.97 7.57
N ILE A 260 20.91 -30.08 6.60
CA ILE A 260 20.76 -30.46 5.19
C ILE A 260 22.16 -30.55 4.57
N LYS A 261 22.59 -31.78 4.26
CA LYS A 261 23.84 -32.04 3.52
C LYS A 261 23.60 -31.84 2.00
N ASN A 262 24.38 -30.93 1.40
CA ASN A 262 24.89 -30.79 0.01
C ASN A 262 24.53 -31.91 -1.00
N LYS A 263 24.48 -31.73 -2.34
CA LYS A 263 24.98 -30.75 -3.34
C LYS A 263 24.34 -31.18 -4.69
N ASP A 264 23.85 -30.26 -5.52
CA ASP A 264 24.24 -30.12 -6.95
C ASP A 264 23.35 -29.12 -7.73
N PRO A 265 23.88 -28.51 -8.80
CA PRO A 265 23.44 -27.21 -9.31
C PRO A 265 22.85 -27.31 -10.71
N ILE A 266 21.53 -27.08 -10.87
CA ILE A 266 20.96 -26.75 -12.18
C ILE A 266 19.97 -25.60 -11.99
N GLN A 267 20.44 -24.40 -12.34
CA GLN A 267 19.70 -23.14 -12.33
C GLN A 267 18.84 -23.04 -13.59
N HIS A 268 17.53 -23.12 -13.43
CA HIS A 268 16.59 -22.49 -14.35
C HIS A 268 15.77 -21.47 -13.54
N THR A 269 16.19 -20.21 -13.59
CA THR A 269 15.41 -19.05 -13.16
C THR A 269 14.37 -18.79 -14.25
N LEU A 270 13.10 -19.05 -13.95
CA LEU A 270 12.01 -18.57 -14.78
C LEU A 270 11.86 -17.06 -14.53
N PHE A 271 12.08 -16.25 -15.56
CA PHE A 271 11.74 -14.82 -15.53
C PHE A 271 10.25 -14.71 -15.88
N LEU A 272 9.39 -14.57 -14.86
CA LEU A 272 7.94 -14.42 -15.04
C LEU A 272 7.57 -12.94 -14.88
N GLY A 273 6.73 -12.42 -15.78
CA GLY A 273 6.11 -11.11 -15.60
C GLY A 273 5.01 -11.15 -14.54
N LEU A 274 4.50 -9.97 -14.17
CA LEU A 274 3.44 -9.86 -13.16
C LEU A 274 2.21 -10.71 -13.51
N THR A 275 1.80 -10.71 -14.78
CA THR A 275 0.64 -11.48 -15.24
C THR A 275 0.84 -12.98 -15.05
N GLU A 276 1.99 -13.51 -15.44
CA GLU A 276 2.31 -14.93 -15.27
C GLU A 276 2.39 -15.33 -13.79
N LEU A 277 2.90 -14.44 -12.92
CA LEU A 277 2.93 -14.67 -11.48
C LEU A 277 1.53 -14.68 -10.88
N LEU A 278 0.65 -13.77 -11.27
CA LEU A 278 -0.74 -13.75 -10.80
C LEU A 278 -1.49 -15.01 -11.22
N CYS A 279 -1.27 -15.52 -12.44
CA CYS A 279 -1.82 -16.81 -12.88
C CYS A 279 -1.28 -17.97 -12.02
N LEU A 280 0.02 -17.99 -11.72
CA LEU A 280 0.62 -19.01 -10.87
C LEU A 280 0.05 -19.00 -9.45
N PHE A 281 -0.19 -17.81 -8.88
CA PHE A 281 -0.85 -17.68 -7.59
C PHE A 281 -2.32 -18.10 -7.66
N ASN A 282 -3.02 -17.81 -8.76
CA ASN A 282 -4.38 -18.31 -8.98
C ASN A 282 -4.44 -19.84 -8.95
N ASP A 283 -3.54 -20.51 -9.67
CA ASP A 283 -3.47 -21.97 -9.70
C ASP A 283 -3.17 -22.57 -8.32
N PHE A 284 -2.25 -21.94 -7.57
CA PHE A 284 -1.97 -22.29 -6.18
C PHE A 284 -3.21 -22.18 -5.30
N LEU A 285 -3.92 -21.04 -5.36
CA LEU A 285 -5.12 -20.82 -4.57
C LEU A 285 -6.24 -21.76 -4.98
N LEU A 286 -6.44 -22.04 -6.26
CA LEU A 286 -7.46 -22.97 -6.74
C LEU A 286 -7.25 -24.37 -6.15
N GLU A 287 -6.00 -24.81 -6.04
CA GLU A 287 -5.68 -26.15 -5.53
C GLU A 287 -5.70 -26.24 -3.99
N PHE A 288 -5.09 -25.27 -3.30
CA PHE A 288 -4.95 -25.32 -1.84
C PHE A 288 -6.15 -24.68 -1.13
N PHE A 289 -6.78 -23.67 -1.73
CA PHE A 289 -7.79 -22.81 -1.12
C PHE A 289 -8.91 -22.41 -2.12
N PRO A 290 -9.68 -23.37 -2.65
CA PRO A 290 -10.69 -23.09 -3.68
C PRO A 290 -11.78 -22.11 -3.26
N PHE A 291 -11.94 -21.85 -1.95
CA PHE A 291 -12.86 -20.83 -1.43
C PHE A 291 -12.27 -19.41 -1.45
N ILE A 292 -10.94 -19.26 -1.47
CA ILE A 292 -10.24 -17.96 -1.51
C ILE A 292 -10.01 -17.51 -2.96
N GLU A 293 -9.79 -18.46 -3.88
CA GLU A 293 -9.50 -18.16 -5.29
C GLU A 293 -10.50 -17.20 -5.96
N PRO A 294 -11.83 -17.34 -5.82
CA PRO A 294 -12.77 -16.40 -6.43
C PRO A 294 -12.61 -14.99 -5.87
N VAL A 295 -12.26 -14.89 -4.58
CA VAL A 295 -12.00 -13.61 -3.94
C VAL A 295 -10.71 -12.99 -4.49
N PHE A 296 -9.67 -13.78 -4.71
CA PHE A 296 -8.44 -13.31 -5.36
C PHE A 296 -8.71 -12.72 -6.74
N ILE A 297 -9.41 -13.44 -7.61
CA ILE A 297 -9.77 -12.94 -8.94
C ILE A 297 -10.51 -11.60 -8.85
N SER A 298 -11.53 -11.50 -7.98
CA SER A 298 -12.29 -10.27 -7.80
C SER A 298 -11.50 -9.14 -7.14
N SER A 299 -10.44 -9.46 -6.39
CA SER A 299 -9.63 -8.50 -5.64
C SER A 299 -8.57 -7.82 -6.50
N VAL A 300 -8.06 -8.49 -7.54
CA VAL A 300 -6.96 -7.99 -8.37
C VAL A 300 -7.26 -6.63 -8.99
N GLU A 301 -8.51 -6.34 -9.36
CA GLU A 301 -8.89 -5.03 -9.92
C GLU A 301 -8.82 -3.86 -8.92
N TYR A 302 -8.82 -4.17 -7.62
CA TYR A 302 -8.71 -3.21 -6.52
C TYR A 302 -7.26 -3.05 -6.04
N ILE A 303 -6.31 -3.77 -6.63
CA ILE A 303 -4.89 -3.70 -6.29
C ILE A 303 -4.16 -2.91 -7.36
N ASP A 304 -3.57 -1.78 -6.96
CA ASP A 304 -2.61 -1.05 -7.78
C ASP A 304 -1.22 -1.67 -7.54
N PHE A 305 -0.73 -2.43 -8.52
CA PHE A 305 0.60 -3.05 -8.48
C PHE A 305 1.65 -2.07 -8.99
N ASP A 306 2.65 -1.79 -8.16
CA ASP A 306 3.80 -1.00 -8.48
C ASP A 306 5.07 -1.85 -8.41
N THR A 307 5.61 -2.14 -9.58
CA THR A 307 6.83 -2.94 -9.72
C THR A 307 8.03 -2.10 -10.15
N THR A 308 7.93 -0.77 -10.03
CA THR A 308 8.95 0.15 -10.55
C THR A 308 10.05 0.39 -9.53
N THR A 309 11.30 0.17 -9.94
CA THR A 309 12.46 0.41 -9.09
C THR A 309 12.90 1.87 -9.20
N THR A 310 12.97 2.56 -8.06
CA THR A 310 13.50 3.94 -7.98
C THR A 310 14.45 4.04 -6.78
N PRO A 311 15.47 4.93 -6.83
CA PRO A 311 16.37 5.16 -5.70
C PRO A 311 15.69 5.87 -4.51
N ASP A 312 14.54 6.50 -4.75
CA ASP A 312 13.83 7.32 -3.77
C ASP A 312 12.89 6.49 -2.90
N LYS A 313 12.37 5.38 -3.43
CA LYS A 313 11.48 4.48 -2.69
C LYS A 313 12.19 3.87 -1.49
N ILE A 314 11.38 3.46 -0.52
CA ILE A 314 11.86 2.51 0.48
C ILE A 314 12.31 1.21 -0.23
N GLU A 315 13.35 0.58 0.29
CA GLU A 315 13.92 -0.61 -0.35
C GLU A 315 13.03 -1.84 -0.21
N LYS A 316 12.12 -1.83 0.77
CA LYS A 316 11.33 -3.00 1.15
C LYS A 316 9.98 -3.00 0.43
N PRO A 317 9.51 -4.18 -0.04
CA PRO A 317 8.13 -4.36 -0.46
C PRO A 317 7.15 -3.97 0.65
N PHE A 318 5.95 -3.56 0.25
CA PHE A 318 4.88 -3.26 1.20
C PHE A 318 3.51 -3.36 0.54
N CYS A 319 2.50 -3.59 1.38
CA CYS A 319 1.09 -3.60 1.06
C CYS A 319 0.38 -2.56 1.93
N LEU A 320 -0.26 -1.58 1.29
CA LEU A 320 -0.92 -0.47 1.97
C LEU A 320 -2.37 -0.32 1.50
N ILE A 321 -3.31 -0.34 2.43
CA ILE A 321 -4.73 -0.06 2.14
C ILE A 321 -4.95 1.46 2.10
N ARG A 322 -5.61 1.95 1.06
CA ARG A 322 -5.94 3.38 0.93
C ARG A 322 -7.28 3.73 1.59
N GLY A 323 -7.31 3.71 2.91
CA GLY A 323 -8.55 3.93 3.68
C GLY A 323 -9.45 2.69 3.75
N PRO A 324 -10.59 2.77 4.43
CA PRO A 324 -11.42 1.62 4.85
C PRO A 324 -12.07 0.82 3.71
N ARG A 325 -12.27 1.44 2.55
CA ARG A 325 -12.90 0.86 1.35
C ARG A 325 -12.11 1.15 0.08
N GLY A 326 -10.87 1.63 0.23
CA GLY A 326 -10.07 2.04 -0.90
C GLY A 326 -9.34 0.88 -1.55
N LYS A 327 -8.70 1.22 -2.68
CA LYS A 327 -7.76 0.34 -3.35
C LYS A 327 -6.59 -0.02 -2.44
N VAL A 328 -6.02 -1.19 -2.66
CA VAL A 328 -4.76 -1.60 -2.03
C VAL A 328 -3.62 -1.25 -2.97
N TYR A 329 -2.54 -0.73 -2.42
CA TYR A 329 -1.31 -0.48 -3.15
C TYR A 329 -0.28 -1.53 -2.75
N ILE A 330 0.28 -2.23 -3.73
CA ILE A 330 1.39 -3.16 -3.51
C ILE A 330 2.61 -2.61 -4.22
N TYR A 331 3.65 -2.32 -3.46
CA TYR A 331 4.99 -2.13 -4.01
C TYR A 331 5.79 -3.42 -3.86
N CYS A 332 6.22 -3.98 -4.99
CA CYS A 332 7.19 -5.07 -5.02
C CYS A 332 7.87 -5.06 -6.38
N THR A 333 9.20 -4.95 -6.41
CA THR A 333 9.95 -5.07 -7.67
C THR A 333 9.66 -6.42 -8.33
N LEU A 334 9.59 -6.44 -9.67
CA LEU A 334 9.44 -7.71 -10.38
C LEU A 334 10.58 -8.66 -9.97
N PRO A 335 10.28 -9.92 -9.68
CA PRO A 335 11.29 -10.88 -9.29
C PRO A 335 12.27 -11.16 -10.42
N ASP A 336 13.50 -10.68 -10.26
CA ASP A 336 14.64 -11.21 -11.01
C ASP A 336 15.08 -12.59 -10.48
N ASP A 337 14.62 -12.93 -9.27
CA ASP A 337 14.88 -14.18 -8.59
C ASP A 337 13.68 -14.64 -7.76
N ASN A 338 13.85 -15.80 -7.14
CA ASN A 338 12.82 -16.42 -6.31
C ASN A 338 12.42 -15.60 -5.07
N SER A 339 13.23 -14.62 -4.65
CA SER A 339 12.93 -13.78 -3.49
C SER A 339 11.75 -12.86 -3.78
N GLY A 340 11.74 -12.23 -4.96
CA GLY A 340 10.67 -11.31 -5.34
C GLY A 340 9.34 -12.03 -5.56
N ILE A 341 9.34 -13.31 -5.93
CA ILE A 341 8.11 -14.11 -6.10
C ILE A 341 7.43 -14.27 -4.72
N ILE A 342 8.21 -14.63 -3.71
CA ILE A 342 7.71 -14.80 -2.35
C ILE A 342 7.28 -13.47 -1.76
N ASN A 343 8.07 -12.40 -1.95
CA ASN A 343 7.68 -11.06 -1.51
C ASN A 343 6.36 -10.62 -2.13
N LEU A 344 6.17 -10.82 -3.45
CA LEU A 344 4.93 -10.48 -4.11
C LEU A 344 3.74 -11.28 -3.54
N LEU A 345 3.92 -12.59 -3.31
CA LEU A 345 2.90 -13.42 -2.68
C LEU A 345 2.56 -12.94 -1.27
N HIS A 346 3.57 -12.56 -0.48
CA HIS A 346 3.41 -12.02 0.87
C HIS A 346 2.52 -10.76 0.85
N GLU A 347 2.86 -9.78 0.01
CA GLU A 347 2.09 -8.55 -0.11
C GLU A 347 0.69 -8.77 -0.68
N ILE A 348 0.52 -9.71 -1.62
CA ILE A 348 -0.79 -10.12 -2.15
C ILE A 348 -1.63 -10.74 -1.05
N THR A 349 -1.03 -11.54 -0.16
CA THR A 349 -1.75 -12.17 0.94
C THR A 349 -2.28 -11.13 1.93
N HIS A 350 -1.49 -10.10 2.22
CA HIS A 350 -1.98 -8.93 2.95
C HIS A 350 -3.16 -8.27 2.23
N ALA A 351 -3.02 -7.99 0.92
CA ALA A 351 -4.08 -7.35 0.15
C ALA A 351 -5.38 -8.15 0.14
N LEU A 352 -5.29 -9.47 -0.03
CA LEU A 352 -6.43 -10.38 0.02
C LEU A 352 -7.09 -10.34 1.39
N PHE A 353 -6.30 -10.46 2.45
CA PHE A 353 -6.81 -10.40 3.81
C PHE A 353 -7.47 -9.05 4.12
N TYR A 354 -6.96 -7.95 3.56
CA TYR A 354 -7.58 -6.65 3.68
C TYR A 354 -8.91 -6.56 2.90
N LEU A 355 -8.91 -6.87 1.61
CA LEU A 355 -10.06 -6.70 0.72
C LEU A 355 -11.25 -7.61 1.09
N THR A 356 -10.97 -8.85 1.50
CA THR A 356 -12.00 -9.78 1.99
C THR A 356 -12.74 -9.25 3.20
N ASN A 357 -12.04 -8.49 4.06
CA ASN A 357 -12.59 -7.98 5.30
C ASN A 357 -13.15 -6.55 5.20
N THR A 358 -12.67 -5.73 4.27
CA THR A 358 -13.23 -4.38 4.02
C THR A 358 -14.55 -4.43 3.26
N GLN A 359 -14.75 -5.40 2.36
CA GLN A 359 -16.01 -5.55 1.61
C GLN A 359 -17.17 -6.07 2.47
N LYS A 360 -16.89 -6.78 3.57
CA LYS A 360 -17.92 -7.45 4.39
C LYS A 360 -18.45 -6.60 5.56
N ASN A 361 -17.73 -5.56 6.02
CA ASN A 361 -17.86 -5.11 7.42
C ASN A 361 -17.85 -3.57 7.67
N ASN A 362 -18.47 -3.13 8.78
CA ASN A 362 -18.29 -1.80 9.39
C ASN A 362 -17.02 -1.73 10.28
N TYR A 363 -16.58 -0.52 10.65
CA TYR A 363 -15.26 -0.13 11.20
C TYR A 363 -14.64 -0.90 12.37
N GLY A 364 -15.39 -1.74 13.08
CA GLY A 364 -14.87 -2.55 14.19
C GLY A 364 -13.66 -3.41 13.84
N PHE A 365 -13.46 -3.71 12.55
CA PHE A 365 -12.35 -4.52 12.05
C PHE A 365 -11.02 -3.77 11.87
N ILE A 366 -11.00 -2.42 11.87
CA ILE A 366 -9.75 -1.63 11.70
C ILE A 366 -8.76 -1.89 12.84
N ASN A 367 -9.23 -2.17 14.06
CA ASN A 367 -8.36 -2.54 15.17
C ASN A 367 -7.79 -3.97 15.05
N TRP A 368 -8.44 -4.83 14.27
CA TRP A 368 -8.08 -6.23 14.05
C TRP A 368 -7.02 -6.36 12.95
N GLN A 369 -7.19 -5.63 11.85
CA GLN A 369 -6.17 -5.43 10.79
C GLN A 369 -4.87 -4.82 11.31
N ARG A 370 -4.88 -4.22 12.50
CA ARG A 370 -3.68 -3.68 13.16
C ARG A 370 -2.91 -4.71 13.97
N SER A 371 -3.41 -5.95 14.08
CA SER A 371 -2.63 -7.04 14.64
C SER A 371 -1.58 -7.50 13.64
N VAL A 372 -0.41 -6.89 13.75
CA VAL A 372 0.80 -7.30 13.04
C VAL A 372 0.99 -8.81 13.11
N LEU A 373 0.81 -9.41 14.29
CA LEU A 373 0.95 -10.86 14.48
C LEU A 373 0.07 -11.67 13.53
N ILE A 374 -1.21 -11.31 13.40
CA ILE A 374 -2.16 -12.09 12.59
C ILE A 374 -1.86 -11.90 11.12
N ASN A 375 -1.71 -10.66 10.65
CA ASN A 375 -1.46 -10.37 9.24
C ASN A 375 -0.22 -11.11 8.74
N GLU A 376 0.85 -11.08 9.52
CA GLU A 376 2.13 -11.73 9.21
C GLU A 376 2.04 -13.24 9.31
N THR A 377 1.30 -13.77 10.30
CA THR A 377 1.08 -15.21 10.40
C THR A 377 0.37 -15.74 9.16
N VAL A 378 -0.68 -15.04 8.69
CA VAL A 378 -1.40 -15.43 7.47
C VAL A 378 -0.47 -15.34 6.26
N ALA A 379 0.27 -14.25 6.10
CA ALA A 379 1.23 -14.10 5.00
C ALA A 379 2.29 -15.21 4.99
N PHE A 380 2.93 -15.50 6.12
CA PHE A 380 3.90 -16.59 6.21
C PHE A 380 3.28 -17.96 5.94
N VAL A 381 2.07 -18.24 6.42
CA VAL A 381 1.38 -19.51 6.11
C VAL A 381 1.23 -19.67 4.60
N PHE A 382 0.82 -18.63 3.88
CA PHE A 382 0.70 -18.66 2.42
C PHE A 382 2.05 -18.86 1.74
N GLU A 383 3.12 -18.19 2.19
CA GLU A 383 4.47 -18.41 1.66
C GLU A 383 4.88 -19.88 1.76
N TYR A 384 4.79 -20.48 2.94
CA TYR A 384 5.24 -21.86 3.15
C TYR A 384 4.37 -22.90 2.42
N LEU A 385 3.06 -22.64 2.28
CA LEU A 385 2.18 -23.50 1.49
C LEU A 385 2.43 -23.36 0.00
N PHE A 386 2.73 -22.15 -0.48
CA PHE A 386 3.13 -21.95 -1.85
C PHE A 386 4.44 -22.66 -2.17
N LEU A 387 5.42 -22.67 -1.25
CA LEU A 387 6.61 -23.51 -1.39
C LEU A 387 6.27 -25.00 -1.51
N SER A 388 5.27 -25.46 -0.76
CA SER A 388 4.79 -26.84 -0.81
C SER A 388 4.12 -27.16 -2.15
N TYR A 389 3.32 -26.23 -2.69
CA TYR A 389 2.73 -26.29 -4.02
C TYR A 389 3.81 -26.37 -5.12
N LEU A 390 4.79 -25.46 -5.11
CA LEU A 390 5.90 -25.47 -6.06
C LEU A 390 6.64 -26.81 -6.03
N LYS A 391 6.90 -27.35 -4.83
CA LYS A 391 7.58 -28.63 -4.63
C LYS A 391 6.76 -29.80 -5.18
N LYS A 392 5.45 -29.84 -4.89
CA LYS A 392 4.52 -30.87 -5.36
C LYS A 392 4.51 -30.95 -6.88
N HIS A 393 4.48 -29.81 -7.55
CA HIS A 393 4.46 -29.70 -9.01
C HIS A 393 5.83 -29.73 -9.68
N LYS A 394 6.90 -29.94 -8.90
CA LYS A 394 8.30 -29.97 -9.39
C LYS A 394 8.66 -28.72 -10.20
N LEU A 395 8.09 -27.57 -9.83
CA LEU A 395 8.51 -26.27 -10.36
C LEU A 395 9.93 -25.97 -9.82
N SER A 396 10.62 -24.94 -10.31
CA SER A 396 11.98 -24.63 -9.82
C SER A 396 11.92 -24.09 -8.38
N VAL A 397 12.35 -24.88 -7.37
CA VAL A 397 12.11 -24.59 -5.92
C VAL A 397 13.33 -24.66 -5.00
N TYR A 398 14.56 -24.74 -5.52
CA TYR A 398 15.71 -24.94 -4.62
C TYR A 398 16.11 -23.67 -3.83
N ASN A 399 15.96 -22.50 -4.45
CA ASN A 399 16.34 -21.21 -3.85
C ASN A 399 15.26 -20.55 -2.96
N PRO A 400 13.94 -20.60 -3.23
CA PRO A 400 12.91 -19.99 -2.40
C PRO A 400 13.01 -20.37 -0.92
N CYS A 401 13.20 -21.65 -0.57
CA CYS A 401 13.30 -22.09 0.83
C CYS A 401 14.50 -21.49 1.58
N LYS A 402 15.66 -21.35 0.90
CA LYS A 402 16.87 -20.76 1.49
C LYS A 402 16.77 -19.24 1.55
N ILE A 403 16.10 -18.63 0.56
CA ILE A 403 15.89 -17.19 0.51
C ILE A 403 14.82 -16.74 1.48
N VAL A 404 13.71 -17.45 1.67
CA VAL A 404 12.73 -17.21 2.75
C VAL A 404 13.50 -17.08 4.06
N ILE A 405 14.27 -18.10 4.42
CA ILE A 405 15.12 -18.09 5.62
C ILE A 405 16.10 -16.89 5.67
N CYS A 406 16.80 -16.55 4.57
CA CYS A 406 17.82 -15.48 4.54
C CYS A 406 17.26 -14.04 4.38
N ALA A 407 16.17 -13.86 3.64
CA ALA A 407 15.45 -12.59 3.49
C ALA A 407 14.83 -12.20 4.83
N HIS A 408 14.30 -13.16 5.58
CA HIS A 408 13.78 -12.92 6.92
C HIS A 408 14.81 -12.32 7.90
N ASP A 409 16.10 -12.62 7.75
CA ASP A 409 17.15 -12.05 8.59
C ASP A 409 17.52 -10.60 8.19
N LYS A 410 17.18 -10.18 6.97
CA LYS A 410 17.54 -8.86 6.40
C LYS A 410 16.39 -7.85 6.45
N TYR A 411 15.15 -8.29 6.19
CA TYR A 411 13.98 -7.39 6.15
C TYR A 411 13.53 -6.93 7.53
N TYR A 412 13.71 -7.74 8.58
CA TYR A 412 13.04 -7.47 9.87
C TYR A 412 13.98 -6.94 10.96
N PHE A 413 15.27 -7.26 10.92
CA PHE A 413 16.25 -6.83 11.93
C PHE A 413 16.86 -5.43 11.73
N GLU A 414 16.65 -4.80 10.56
CA GLU A 414 17.19 -3.46 10.27
C GLU A 414 16.22 -2.31 10.64
N SER A 415 14.99 -2.61 11.06
CA SER A 415 14.10 -1.57 11.58
C SER A 415 14.41 -1.32 13.06
N GLN A 416 14.62 -0.04 13.45
CA GLN A 416 14.69 0.35 14.87
C GLN A 416 13.31 0.26 15.56
N GLU A 417 12.55 -0.80 15.31
CA GLU A 417 11.31 -1.07 16.01
C GLU A 417 11.58 -1.81 17.32
N SER A 418 10.71 -1.56 18.29
CA SER A 418 10.83 -2.06 19.65
C SER A 418 11.07 -3.58 19.71
N SER A 419 11.72 -4.04 20.77
CA SER A 419 12.02 -5.46 21.01
C SER A 419 10.78 -6.39 20.94
N GLU A 420 9.58 -5.84 21.11
CA GLU A 420 8.30 -6.57 21.14
C GLU A 420 7.74 -6.88 19.75
N HIS A 421 7.99 -6.02 18.76
CA HIS A 421 7.66 -6.31 17.37
C HIS A 421 8.49 -7.52 16.88
N HIS A 422 9.79 -7.49 17.13
CA HIS A 422 10.73 -8.56 16.74
C HIS A 422 10.35 -9.96 17.31
N SER A 423 9.88 -10.04 18.56
CA SER A 423 9.47 -11.31 19.17
C SER A 423 8.16 -11.85 18.58
N THR A 424 7.26 -10.96 18.21
CA THR A 424 5.97 -11.27 17.58
C THR A 424 6.15 -11.89 16.18
N TYR A 425 6.96 -11.25 15.31
CA TYR A 425 7.27 -11.77 13.96
C TYR A 425 7.97 -13.14 14.01
N SER A 426 8.94 -13.30 14.91
CA SER A 426 9.68 -14.56 15.11
C SER A 426 8.75 -15.72 15.48
N SER A 427 7.67 -15.43 16.20
CA SER A 427 6.68 -16.42 16.65
C SER A 427 5.72 -16.81 15.51
N ALA A 428 5.19 -15.83 14.77
CA ALA A 428 4.39 -16.06 13.57
C ALA A 428 5.09 -16.97 12.57
N ARG A 429 6.37 -16.68 12.27
CA ARG A 429 7.18 -17.43 11.31
C ARG A 429 7.36 -18.90 11.69
N LYS A 430 7.71 -19.18 12.95
CA LYS A 430 7.92 -20.56 13.42
C LYS A 430 6.64 -21.36 13.34
N LEU A 431 5.52 -20.75 13.73
CA LEU A 431 4.21 -21.37 13.64
C LEU A 431 3.84 -21.72 12.19
N ALA A 432 3.98 -20.76 11.28
CA ALA A 432 3.68 -20.96 9.86
C ALA A 432 4.52 -22.10 9.23
N TRP A 433 5.82 -22.13 9.55
CA TRP A 433 6.70 -23.22 9.10
C TRP A 433 6.20 -24.59 9.59
N HIS A 434 5.88 -24.72 10.87
CA HIS A 434 5.35 -25.97 11.43
C HIS A 434 4.05 -26.41 10.75
N ILE A 435 3.11 -25.48 10.56
CA ILE A 435 1.84 -25.75 9.87
C ILE A 435 2.11 -26.32 8.47
N SER A 436 3.03 -25.71 7.71
CA SER A 436 3.36 -26.18 6.36
C SER A 436 3.92 -27.60 6.30
N GLN A 437 4.77 -27.99 7.26
CA GLN A 437 5.41 -29.32 7.24
C GLN A 437 4.41 -30.44 7.50
N HIS A 438 3.28 -30.10 8.11
CA HIS A 438 2.23 -31.03 8.50
C HIS A 438 0.90 -30.72 7.79
N TYR A 439 0.94 -29.98 6.66
CA TYR A 439 -0.26 -29.55 5.94
C TYR A 439 -1.22 -30.70 5.66
N GLU A 440 -0.76 -31.83 5.12
CA GLU A 440 -1.63 -32.97 4.81
C GLU A 440 -2.41 -33.51 6.03
N HIS A 441 -1.85 -33.36 7.24
CA HIS A 441 -2.49 -33.79 8.49
C HIS A 441 -3.36 -32.71 9.13
N LEU A 442 -3.03 -31.45 8.88
CA LEU A 442 -3.71 -30.28 9.44
C LEU A 442 -4.66 -29.63 8.44
N LYS A 443 -4.82 -30.22 7.25
CA LYS A 443 -5.49 -29.59 6.11
C LYS A 443 -6.88 -29.10 6.49
N ASP A 444 -7.71 -29.98 7.03
CA ASP A 444 -9.09 -29.63 7.39
C ASP A 444 -9.13 -28.55 8.48
N ASP A 445 -8.24 -28.63 9.49
CA ASP A 445 -8.16 -27.64 10.57
C ASP A 445 -7.64 -26.28 10.07
N LEU A 446 -6.71 -26.29 9.11
CA LEU A 446 -6.11 -25.10 8.50
C LEU A 446 -7.07 -24.44 7.52
N ASP A 447 -7.76 -25.24 6.69
CA ASP A 447 -8.80 -24.78 5.78
C ASP A 447 -9.94 -24.16 6.59
N ASN A 448 -10.35 -24.79 7.69
CA ASN A 448 -11.33 -24.21 8.62
C ASN A 448 -10.82 -22.93 9.28
N PHE A 449 -9.57 -22.87 9.72
CA PHE A 449 -8.98 -21.67 10.32
C PHE A 449 -8.93 -20.50 9.33
N LEU A 450 -8.47 -20.74 8.11
CA LEU A 450 -8.41 -19.73 7.05
C LEU A 450 -9.82 -19.35 6.58
N TYR A 451 -10.73 -20.31 6.47
CA TYR A 451 -12.14 -20.02 6.21
C TYR A 451 -12.72 -19.13 7.31
N LEU A 452 -12.50 -19.44 8.58
CA LEU A 452 -12.96 -18.62 9.70
C LEU A 452 -12.35 -17.21 9.67
N LEU A 453 -11.08 -17.07 9.31
CA LEU A 453 -10.41 -15.77 9.16
C LEU A 453 -10.99 -14.93 8.02
N PHE A 454 -11.19 -15.54 6.84
CA PHE A 454 -11.63 -14.85 5.62
C PHE A 454 -13.17 -14.67 5.53
N GLU A 455 -13.95 -15.57 6.17
CA GLU A 455 -15.41 -15.52 6.18
C GLU A 455 -16.01 -14.97 7.46
N LYS A 456 -15.44 -15.29 8.63
CA LYS A 456 -16.03 -14.97 9.93
C LYS A 456 -15.27 -13.93 10.74
N GLY A 457 -14.27 -13.25 10.16
CA GLY A 457 -13.35 -12.34 10.86
C GLY A 457 -13.96 -11.39 11.89
N LEU A 458 -15.19 -10.87 11.68
CA LEU A 458 -15.90 -10.02 12.65
C LEU A 458 -16.35 -10.70 13.95
N SER A 459 -16.64 -11.99 13.91
CA SER A 459 -17.21 -12.72 15.05
C SER A 459 -16.15 -13.24 16.02
N LEU A 460 -14.87 -13.14 15.63
CA LEU A 460 -13.76 -13.74 16.36
C LEU A 460 -12.99 -12.68 17.15
N GLN A 461 -12.89 -12.87 18.46
CA GLN A 461 -12.01 -12.08 19.31
C GLN A 461 -10.54 -12.47 19.07
N LEU A 462 -9.63 -11.51 19.26
CA LEU A 462 -8.19 -11.75 19.15
C LEU A 462 -7.71 -12.97 19.96
N GLU A 463 -8.29 -13.17 21.14
CA GLU A 463 -7.97 -14.31 22.01
C GLU A 463 -8.49 -15.65 21.49
N GLU A 464 -9.59 -15.66 20.75
CA GLU A 464 -10.10 -16.88 20.10
C GLU A 464 -9.15 -17.31 18.99
N ILE A 465 -8.66 -16.36 18.19
CA ILE A 465 -7.72 -16.68 17.11
C ILE A 465 -6.33 -17.05 17.62
N LYS A 466 -5.84 -16.39 18.68
CA LYS A 466 -4.62 -16.86 19.39
C LYS A 466 -4.80 -18.29 19.92
N SER A 467 -5.97 -18.62 20.44
CA SER A 467 -6.28 -19.97 20.93
C SER A 467 -6.31 -20.99 19.79
N TYR A 468 -6.90 -20.67 18.66
CA TYR A 468 -6.86 -21.51 17.45
C TYR A 468 -5.44 -21.71 16.93
N LEU A 469 -4.65 -20.65 16.83
CA LEU A 469 -3.24 -20.71 16.43
C LEU A 469 -2.42 -21.59 17.39
N TYR A 470 -2.70 -21.50 18.70
CA TYR A 470 -2.07 -22.36 19.70
C TYR A 470 -2.49 -23.83 19.58
N LEU A 471 -3.76 -24.11 19.28
CA LEU A 471 -4.25 -25.48 19.04
C LEU A 471 -3.60 -26.09 17.79
N LEU A 472 -3.53 -25.34 16.68
CA LEU A 472 -2.82 -25.76 15.47
C LEU A 472 -1.34 -26.03 15.78
N GLN A 473 -0.71 -25.18 16.59
CA GLN A 473 0.67 -25.38 17.02
C GLN A 473 0.84 -26.68 17.83
N LEU A 474 -0.07 -26.95 18.77
CA LEU A 474 -0.05 -28.17 19.58
C LEU A 474 -0.24 -29.41 18.72
N GLN A 475 -1.22 -29.42 17.82
CA GLN A 475 -1.45 -30.54 16.90
C GLN A 475 -0.23 -30.79 16.01
N ALA A 476 0.34 -29.73 15.41
CA ALA A 476 1.58 -29.82 14.64
C ALA A 476 2.75 -30.39 15.48
N SER A 477 2.85 -29.99 16.75
CA SER A 477 3.91 -30.44 17.67
C SER A 477 3.72 -31.88 18.14
N HIS A 478 2.47 -32.35 18.26
CA HIS A 478 2.14 -33.72 18.65
C HIS A 478 2.48 -34.73 17.53
N GLN A 479 2.33 -34.35 16.26
CA GLN A 479 2.72 -35.18 15.11
C GLN A 479 4.25 -35.33 14.93
N ARG A 480 5.03 -34.66 15.79
CA ARG A 480 6.50 -34.76 15.84
C ARG A 480 7.01 -35.85 16.78
N LYS A 481 6.16 -36.37 17.67
CA LYS A 481 6.44 -37.49 18.57
C LYS A 481 5.88 -38.77 17.98
#